data_AF-A0A162NLD1-F1
#
_entry.id   AF-A0A162NLD1-F1
#
_cell.length_a   1.000
_cell.length_b   1.000
_cell.length_c   1.000
_cell.angle_alpha   90.00
_cell.angle_beta   90.00
_cell.angle_gamma   90.00
#
_symmetry.space_group_name_H-M   'P 1'
#
loop_
_entity.id
_entity.type
_entity.pdbx_description
1 polymer ?
#
loop_
_entity_poly.entity_id
_entity_poly.type
_entity_poly.pdbx_seq_one_letter_code
_entity_poly.pdbx_strand_id
1 'polypeptide(L)'
;MPREWGRDPFYTFLQRERNDGYANLDALSFKLNYKLDKWRTKLFLGYGHYYLPPVSDAAANKYAMPSYRQLNLSWKYNFHRFLSGMDIQALYVHKAPLGPTPASLKYQFNKVNMSNYNLIINYVF
;
A
#
# COMPACT_ATOMS: atom_id res chain seq x y z
N MET A 1 -2.04 4.78 14.57
CA MET A 1 -1.41 6.12 14.62
C MET A 1 -2.53 7.17 14.61
N PRO A 2 -2.56 8.13 15.55
CA PRO A 2 -3.52 9.23 15.50
C PRO A 2 -3.34 9.98 14.18
N ARG A 3 -4.45 10.21 13.47
CA ARG A 3 -4.44 10.78 12.13
C ARG A 3 -5.56 11.80 12.00
N GLU A 4 -5.25 12.98 11.49
CA GLU A 4 -6.27 13.94 11.05
C GLU A 4 -6.93 13.45 9.76
N TRP A 5 -8.22 13.76 9.58
CA TRP A 5 -8.92 13.35 8.37
C TRP A 5 -8.26 14.01 7.14
N GLY A 6 -7.73 13.20 6.22
CA GLY A 6 -7.10 13.70 4.99
C GLY A 6 -5.59 13.93 5.04
N ARG A 7 -4.91 13.71 6.18
CA ARG A 7 -3.44 13.72 6.27
C ARG A 7 -2.91 12.34 6.61
N ASP A 8 -1.91 11.84 5.91
CA ASP A 8 -1.24 10.58 6.26
C ASP A 8 0.13 10.88 6.91
N PRO A 9 0.50 10.21 8.01
CA PRO A 9 1.83 10.38 8.58
C PRO A 9 2.91 9.97 7.57
N PHE A 10 3.94 10.80 7.41
CA PHE A 10 4.97 10.60 6.38
C PHE A 10 5.98 9.49 6.70
N TYR A 11 6.01 8.99 7.93
CA TYR A 11 6.92 7.94 8.36
C TYR A 11 6.29 6.56 8.19
N THR A 12 7.04 5.62 7.61
CA THR A 12 6.67 4.19 7.40
C THR A 12 5.41 3.89 6.56
N PHE A 13 4.68 4.90 6.08
CA PHE A 13 3.45 4.74 5.30
C PHE A 13 3.66 4.24 3.87
N LEU A 14 2.95 3.22 3.42
CA LEU A 14 2.85 2.86 2.00
C LEU A 14 1.51 3.32 1.41
N GLN A 15 1.48 3.67 0.12
CA GLN A 15 0.21 4.01 -0.53
C GLN A 15 -0.77 2.82 -0.45
N ARG A 16 -2.08 3.09 -0.35
CA ARG A 16 -3.13 2.05 -0.19
C ARG A 16 -3.00 1.22 1.10
N GLU A 17 -2.34 1.80 2.08
CA GLU A 17 -2.25 1.31 3.45
C GLU A 17 -3.12 2.18 4.37
N ARG A 18 -3.54 1.66 5.52
CA ARG A 18 -4.28 2.41 6.52
C ARG A 18 -3.91 1.92 7.93
N ASN A 19 -3.17 2.72 8.68
CA ASN A 19 -2.72 2.42 10.05
C ASN A 19 -3.44 3.26 11.13
N ASP A 20 -4.76 3.24 11.10
CA ASP A 20 -5.62 3.93 12.07
C ASP A 20 -6.36 2.91 12.97
N GLY A 21 -6.67 3.29 14.20
CA GLY A 21 -7.37 2.42 15.15
C GLY A 21 -6.54 1.27 15.75
N TYR A 22 -5.21 1.42 15.78
CA TYR A 22 -4.27 0.48 16.38
C TYR A 22 -3.44 1.13 17.49
N ALA A 23 -3.31 0.47 18.63
CA ALA A 23 -2.35 0.78 19.69
C ALA A 23 -1.03 0.02 19.45
N ASN A 24 0.12 0.60 19.83
CA ASN A 24 1.44 -0.06 19.80
C ASN A 24 1.76 -0.81 18.49
N LEU A 25 1.49 -0.18 17.35
CA LEU A 25 1.84 -0.72 16.03
C LEU A 25 3.30 -0.42 15.74
N ASP A 26 4.08 -1.46 15.43
CA ASP A 26 5.44 -1.34 14.92
C ASP A 26 5.46 -1.54 13.42
N ALA A 27 6.17 -0.67 12.71
CA ALA A 27 6.23 -0.68 11.26
C ALA A 27 7.66 -0.47 10.75
N LEU A 28 8.01 -1.20 9.69
CA LEU A 28 9.21 -0.97 8.91
C LEU A 28 8.86 -0.98 7.43
N SER A 29 9.30 0.04 6.70
CA SER A 29 9.05 0.13 5.26
C SER A 29 10.29 0.54 4.49
N PHE A 30 10.50 -0.11 3.34
CA PHE A 30 11.45 0.27 2.31
C PHE A 30 10.72 0.85 1.10
N LYS A 31 11.25 1.92 0.52
CA LYS A 31 10.71 2.58 -0.68
C LYS A 31 11.83 2.92 -1.64
N LEU A 32 11.65 2.56 -2.90
CA LEU A 32 12.53 2.93 -4.01
C LEU A 32 11.71 3.62 -5.09
N ASN A 33 12.11 4.84 -5.45
CA ASN A 33 11.58 5.59 -6.59
C ASN A 33 12.68 5.73 -7.63
N TYR A 34 12.41 5.34 -8.88
CA TYR A 34 13.41 5.44 -9.95
C TYR A 34 12.81 6.08 -11.19
N LYS A 35 13.52 7.05 -11.76
CA LYS A 35 13.09 7.83 -12.92
C LYS A 35 14.04 7.54 -14.09
N LEU A 36 13.52 6.91 -15.12
CA LEU A 36 14.23 6.58 -16.35
C LEU A 36 13.86 7.61 -17.43
N ASP A 37 14.52 8.76 -17.42
CA ASP A 37 14.14 9.91 -18.26
C ASP A 37 14.24 9.61 -19.77
N LYS A 38 15.30 8.91 -20.20
CA LYS A 38 15.46 8.47 -21.59
C LYS A 38 14.29 7.60 -22.07
N TRP A 39 13.65 6.88 -21.16
CA TRP A 39 12.55 5.94 -21.42
C TRP A 39 11.20 6.51 -21.00
N ARG A 40 11.16 7.77 -20.54
CA ARG A 40 9.96 8.48 -20.06
C ARG A 40 9.15 7.70 -19.02
N THR A 41 9.86 6.88 -18.25
CA THR A 41 9.27 5.88 -17.35
C THR A 41 9.62 6.22 -15.91
N LYS A 42 8.64 6.05 -15.01
CA LYS A 42 8.84 6.10 -13.57
C LYS A 42 8.47 4.75 -12.96
N LEU A 43 9.33 4.24 -12.10
CA LEU A 43 9.15 3.01 -11.35
C LEU A 43 9.06 3.35 -9.87
N PHE A 44 8.18 2.65 -9.16
CA PHE A 44 8.15 2.67 -7.71
C PHE A 44 7.99 1.25 -7.16
N LEU A 45 8.79 0.95 -6.16
CA LEU A 45 8.73 -0.25 -5.34
C LEU A 45 8.60 0.19 -3.88
N GLY A 46 7.58 -0.32 -3.20
CA GLY A 46 7.40 -0.17 -1.77
C GLY A 46 7.23 -1.54 -1.13
N TYR A 47 7.89 -1.81 -0.03
CA TYR A 47 7.72 -3.03 0.73
C TYR A 47 7.73 -2.73 2.22
N GLY A 48 6.74 -3.21 2.96
CA GLY A 48 6.59 -2.87 4.38
C GLY A 48 6.07 -4.04 5.21
N HIS A 49 6.47 -4.06 6.47
CA HIS A 49 6.06 -5.01 7.51
C HIS A 49 5.38 -4.23 8.63
N TYR A 50 4.23 -4.73 9.08
CA TYR A 50 3.39 -4.09 10.06
C TYR A 50 2.98 -5.12 11.11
N TYR A 51 3.47 -4.91 12.32
CA TYR A 51 3.22 -5.74 13.49
C TYR A 51 2.11 -5.09 14.30
N LEU A 52 0.93 -5.72 14.29
CA LEU A 52 -0.28 -5.23 14.95
C LEU A 52 -0.58 -6.04 16.21
N PRO A 53 -1.31 -5.46 17.18
CA PRO A 53 -1.83 -6.23 18.30
C PRO A 53 -2.72 -7.40 17.86
N PRO A 54 -2.89 -8.43 18.70
CA PRO A 54 -3.71 -9.59 18.40
C PRO A 54 -5.12 -9.22 17.90
N VAL A 55 -5.65 -9.97 16.93
CA VAL A 55 -7.00 -9.72 16.37
C VAL A 55 -8.13 -9.89 17.38
N SER A 56 -7.86 -10.51 18.53
CA SER A 56 -8.79 -10.71 19.65
C SER A 56 -8.85 -9.52 20.59
N ASP A 57 -7.87 -8.61 20.57
CA ASP A 57 -7.84 -7.42 21.41
C ASP A 57 -8.56 -6.27 20.71
N ALA A 58 -9.88 -6.17 20.92
CA ALA A 58 -10.70 -5.14 20.29
C ALA A 58 -10.36 -3.71 20.76
N ALA A 59 -9.76 -3.55 21.94
CA ALA A 59 -9.37 -2.25 22.47
C ALA A 59 -8.10 -1.72 21.77
N ALA A 60 -7.12 -2.60 21.55
CA ALA A 60 -5.87 -2.26 20.87
C ALA A 60 -5.94 -2.40 19.34
N ASN A 61 -6.86 -3.22 18.81
CA ASN A 61 -7.02 -3.52 17.39
C ASN A 61 -8.49 -3.42 16.97
N LYS A 62 -8.96 -2.17 16.77
CA LYS A 62 -10.36 -1.83 16.46
C LYS A 62 -10.94 -2.61 15.28
N TYR A 63 -10.09 -2.95 14.30
CA TYR A 63 -10.51 -3.60 13.05
C TYR A 63 -10.22 -5.10 13.02
N ALA A 64 -9.69 -5.67 14.11
CA ALA A 64 -9.22 -7.05 14.17
C ALA A 64 -8.36 -7.42 12.95
N MET A 65 -7.43 -6.53 12.60
CA MET A 65 -6.54 -6.65 11.44
C MET A 65 -5.31 -7.47 11.85
N PRO A 66 -5.01 -8.59 11.18
CA PRO A 66 -3.80 -9.35 11.48
C PRO A 66 -2.56 -8.56 11.05
N SER A 67 -1.42 -8.82 11.71
CA SER A 67 -0.11 -8.36 11.25
C SER A 67 0.11 -8.76 9.79
N TYR A 68 0.74 -7.88 9.02
CA TYR A 68 0.81 -8.04 7.57
C TYR A 68 2.09 -7.47 6.98
N ARG A 69 2.42 -7.95 5.79
CA ARG A 69 3.39 -7.35 4.88
C ARG A 69 2.69 -6.86 3.64
N GLN A 70 3.16 -5.74 3.09
CA GLN A 70 2.59 -5.14 1.90
C GLN A 70 3.67 -4.88 0.86
N LEU A 71 3.41 -5.29 -0.38
CA LEU A 71 4.22 -4.98 -1.56
C LEU A 71 3.41 -4.02 -2.44
N ASN A 72 4.03 -2.92 -2.86
CA ASN A 72 3.51 -1.97 -3.81
C ASN A 72 4.46 -1.88 -5.00
N LEU A 73 3.94 -2.09 -6.21
CA LEU A 73 4.64 -1.86 -7.46
C LEU A 73 3.87 -0.81 -8.26
N SER A 74 4.62 0.07 -8.91
CA SER A 74 4.07 1.04 -9.84
C SER A 74 5.00 1.22 -11.02
N TRP A 75 4.43 1.20 -12.21
CA TRP A 75 5.07 1.60 -13.44
C TRP A 75 4.22 2.69 -14.09
N LYS A 76 4.86 3.81 -14.47
CA LYS A 76 4.21 4.91 -15.17
C LYS A 76 5.02 5.27 -16.42
N TYR A 77 4.35 5.40 -17.55
CA TYR A 77 4.92 5.85 -18.81
C TYR A 77 4.25 7.13 -19.29
N ASN A 78 5.05 8.11 -19.70
CA ASN A 78 4.56 9.41 -20.17
C ASN A 78 4.74 9.46 -21.69
N PHE A 79 3.63 9.59 -22.41
CA PHE A 79 3.64 9.63 -23.87
C PHE A 79 4.29 10.93 -24.40
N HIS A 80 4.56 10.97 -25.70
CA HIS A 80 5.16 12.13 -26.36
C HIS A 80 4.63 12.29 -27.79
N ARG A 81 5.01 13.39 -28.47
CA ARG A 81 4.58 13.74 -29.83
C ARG A 81 3.04 13.83 -29.89
N PHE A 82 2.39 13.00 -30.69
CA PHE A 82 0.95 13.04 -30.92
C PHE A 82 0.12 12.86 -29.64
N LEU A 83 0.61 12.06 -28.69
CA LEU A 83 -0.06 11.80 -27.40
C LEU A 83 0.58 12.59 -26.25
N SER A 84 1.24 13.71 -26.54
CA SER A 84 1.80 14.57 -25.50
C SER A 84 0.71 15.04 -24.53
N GLY A 85 1.00 14.99 -23.23
CA GLY A 85 0.02 15.25 -22.16
C GLY A 85 -0.68 13.98 -21.64
N MET A 86 -0.58 12.84 -22.34
CA MET A 86 -1.09 11.56 -21.84
C MET A 86 -0.06 10.80 -21.00
N ASP A 87 -0.54 10.05 -20.02
CA ASP A 87 0.23 9.01 -19.33
C ASP A 87 -0.59 7.76 -19.05
N ILE A 88 0.12 6.63 -18.93
CA ILE A 88 -0.45 5.37 -18.47
C ILE A 88 0.31 4.93 -17.21
N GLN A 89 -0.42 4.42 -16.24
CA GLN A 89 0.12 3.92 -14.99
C GLN A 89 -0.50 2.58 -14.62
N ALA A 90 0.34 1.58 -14.41
CA ALA A 90 -0.04 0.30 -13.84
C ALA A 90 0.41 0.24 -12.37
N LEU A 91 -0.51 -0.12 -11.48
CA LEU A 91 -0.29 -0.25 -10.05
C LEU A 91 -0.66 -1.65 -9.60
N TYR A 92 0.21 -2.26 -8.81
CA TYR A 92 -0.05 -3.53 -8.15
C TYR A 92 0.23 -3.39 -6.66
N VAL A 93 -0.71 -3.86 -5.85
CA VAL A 93 -0.52 -3.99 -4.40
C VAL A 93 -0.87 -5.40 -3.99
N HIS A 94 0.00 -6.02 -3.21
CA HIS A 94 -0.28 -7.29 -2.55
C HIS A 94 -0.11 -7.16 -1.05
N LYS A 95 -1.10 -7.62 -0.30
CA LYS A 95 -1.09 -7.66 1.15
C LYS A 95 -1.16 -9.11 1.60
N ALA A 96 -0.10 -9.58 2.27
CA ALA A 96 0.01 -10.92 2.82
C ALA A 96 0.09 -10.86 4.35
N PRO A 97 -0.38 -11.88 5.07
CA PRO A 97 -0.22 -11.94 6.52
C PRO A 97 1.25 -12.07 6.91
N LEU A 98 1.54 -11.65 8.13
CA LEU A 98 2.83 -11.80 8.79
C LEU A 98 2.65 -12.72 10.00
N GLY A 99 3.26 -13.91 9.96
CA GLY A 99 3.11 -14.92 11.00
C GLY A 99 1.83 -15.77 10.88
N PRO A 100 1.48 -16.53 11.93
CA PRO A 100 0.32 -17.42 11.93
C PRO A 100 -0.98 -16.62 11.78
N THR A 101 -1.72 -16.86 10.70
CA THR A 101 -3.06 -16.30 10.56
C THR A 101 -4.05 -17.07 11.43
N PRO A 102 -4.95 -16.38 12.14
CA PRO A 102 -6.08 -17.03 12.79
C PRO A 102 -6.87 -17.89 11.79
N ALA A 103 -7.24 -19.11 12.19
CA ALA A 103 -7.96 -20.06 11.32
C ALA A 103 -9.31 -19.53 10.82
N SER A 104 -9.93 -18.62 11.59
CA SER A 104 -11.24 -18.06 11.22
C SER A 104 -11.13 -17.06 10.07
N LEU A 105 -11.87 -17.32 8.99
CA LEU A 105 -11.91 -16.48 7.78
C LEU A 105 -12.33 -15.02 8.06
N LYS A 106 -13.08 -14.75 9.15
CA LYS A 106 -13.47 -13.38 9.53
C LYS A 106 -12.28 -12.44 9.81
N TYR A 107 -11.11 -13.01 10.10
CA TYR A 107 -9.88 -12.25 10.31
C TYR A 107 -9.00 -12.15 9.06
N GLN A 108 -9.35 -12.83 7.97
CA GLN A 108 -8.57 -12.85 6.73
C GLN A 108 -9.30 -12.18 5.56
N PHE A 109 -10.61 -12.43 5.45
CA PHE A 109 -11.44 -11.93 4.36
C PHE A 109 -11.43 -10.40 4.33
N ASN A 110 -11.17 -9.83 3.14
CA ASN A 110 -11.03 -8.39 2.92
C ASN A 110 -9.94 -7.69 3.77
N LYS A 111 -9.00 -8.46 4.35
CA LYS A 111 -7.94 -7.95 5.24
C LYS A 111 -6.55 -8.29 4.73
N VAL A 112 -6.27 -9.57 4.50
CA VAL A 112 -4.95 -10.07 4.05
C VAL A 112 -5.15 -11.15 2.99
N ASN A 113 -4.06 -11.59 2.37
CA ASN A 113 -4.06 -12.47 1.19
C ASN A 113 -4.83 -11.86 0.02
N MET A 114 -4.61 -10.58 -0.23
CA MET A 114 -5.31 -9.84 -1.27
C MET A 114 -4.36 -9.15 -2.22
N SER A 115 -4.76 -9.12 -3.49
CA SER A 115 -4.09 -8.38 -4.54
C SER A 115 -5.03 -7.34 -5.14
N ASN A 116 -4.52 -6.14 -5.38
CA ASN A 116 -5.23 -5.06 -6.04
C ASN A 116 -4.43 -4.59 -7.26
N TYR A 117 -5.11 -4.50 -8.39
CA TYR A 117 -4.54 -4.08 -9.67
C TYR A 117 -5.27 -2.82 -10.13
N ASN A 118 -4.55 -1.80 -10.55
CA ASN A 118 -5.13 -0.63 -11.18
C ASN A 118 -4.39 -0.32 -12.47
N LEU A 119 -5.14 -0.06 -13.54
CA LEU A 119 -4.63 0.55 -14.75
C LEU A 119 -5.28 1.92 -14.88
N ILE A 120 -4.47 2.97 -14.95
CA ILE A 120 -4.91 4.36 -14.97
C ILE A 120 -4.37 5.00 -16.24
N ILE A 121 -5.23 5.71 -16.97
CA ILE A 121 -4.84 6.55 -18.11
C ILE A 121 -5.25 7.97 -17.76
N ASN A 122 -4.30 8.88 -17.80
CA ASN A 122 -4.53 10.30 -17.55
C ASN A 122 -4.24 11.10 -18.82
N TYR A 123 -4.96 12.20 -18.99
CA TYR A 123 -4.64 13.23 -19.97
C TYR A 123 -4.66 14.59 -19.29
N VAL A 124 -3.55 15.31 -19.39
CA VAL A 124 -3.39 16.67 -18.88
C VAL A 124 -3.28 17.61 -20.08
N PHE A 125 -4.21 18.55 -20.15
CA PHE A 125 -4.29 19.60 -21.18
C PHE A 125 -3.25 20.69 -20.94
#